data_AF-A0A3D3AK73-F1
#
_entry.id   AF-A0A3D3AK73-F1
#
_cell.length_a   1.000
_cell.length_b   1.000
_cell.length_c   1.000
_cell.angle_alpha   90.00
_cell.angle_beta   90.00
_cell.angle_gamma   90.00
#
_symmetry.space_group_name_H-M   'P 1'
#
loop_
_entity.id
_entity.type
_entity.pdbx_description
1 polymer ?
#
loop_
_entity_poly.entity_id
_entity_poly.type
_entity_poly.pdbx_seq_one_letter_code
_entity_poly.pdbx_strand_id
1 'polypeptide(L)'
;MFINQNENDLAVLNKDQEYFERWKNLTRAKLLTLSLKGEADIYFQDEWIYFKGKKWISQNEIPLKGLHNIENIMTGAAFASFYQMTSDEIRNAVLEFKGLSHRCESAGEKNGIHFINDSKATTVQAVMKALSCAEKGIVLILGGSDKNLDFSELNPYFSGKVKKIICYGETGKKISEMICFENKEIVYPFDEAVLKAFQSAVSGDTVLLSPGCASFDQFKSFEERGERFKYLVKNHAE
;
A
#
# COMPACT_ATOMS: atom_id res chain seq x y z
N MET A 1 -10.15 -2.33 -21.43
CA MET A 1 -9.67 -3.60 -20.87
C MET A 1 -10.52 -4.78 -21.34
N PHE A 2 -11.84 -4.79 -21.12
CA PHE A 2 -12.70 -5.96 -21.38
C PHE A 2 -13.21 -6.16 -22.82
N ILE A 3 -12.99 -5.19 -23.73
CA ILE A 3 -13.60 -5.17 -25.07
C ILE A 3 -13.17 -6.36 -25.95
N ASN A 4 -11.95 -6.88 -25.73
CA ASN A 4 -11.41 -8.02 -26.49
C ASN A 4 -11.56 -9.36 -25.77
N GLN A 5 -12.17 -9.39 -24.59
CA GLN A 5 -12.41 -10.64 -23.88
C GLN A 5 -13.60 -11.42 -24.49
N ASN A 6 -13.54 -12.74 -24.40
CA ASN A 6 -14.60 -13.66 -24.80
C ASN A 6 -15.02 -14.58 -23.64
N GLU A 7 -15.98 -15.46 -23.89
CA GLU A 7 -16.58 -16.37 -22.90
C GLU A 7 -15.61 -17.38 -22.26
N ASN A 8 -14.43 -17.57 -22.83
CA ASN A 8 -13.37 -18.39 -22.24
C ASN A 8 -12.42 -17.60 -21.33
N ASP A 9 -12.56 -16.28 -21.25
CA ASP A 9 -11.80 -15.44 -20.34
C ASP A 9 -12.52 -15.26 -18.99
N LEU A 10 -11.80 -14.68 -18.03
CA LEU A 10 -12.35 -14.27 -16.74
C LEU A 10 -12.32 -12.74 -16.59
N ALA A 11 -13.42 -12.18 -16.12
CA ALA A 11 -13.49 -10.85 -15.55
C ALA A 11 -13.78 -10.97 -14.04
N VAL A 12 -12.93 -10.35 -13.22
CA VAL A 12 -13.16 -10.23 -11.77
C VAL A 12 -13.47 -8.76 -11.47
N LEU A 13 -14.68 -8.46 -10.99
CA LEU A 13 -15.15 -7.10 -10.76
C LEU A 13 -15.56 -6.89 -9.31
N ASN A 14 -15.08 -5.80 -8.69
CA ASN A 14 -15.54 -5.38 -7.37
C ASN A 14 -16.84 -4.58 -7.48
N LYS A 15 -17.91 -5.06 -6.83
CA LYS A 15 -19.23 -4.42 -6.77
C LYS A 15 -19.25 -3.10 -6.00
N ASP A 16 -18.26 -2.87 -5.14
CA ASP A 16 -18.18 -1.67 -4.31
C ASP A 16 -17.64 -0.45 -5.07
N GLN A 17 -17.22 -0.65 -6.32
CA GLN A 17 -16.64 0.39 -7.19
C GLN A 17 -17.73 1.07 -8.02
N GLU A 18 -17.63 2.39 -8.17
CA GLU A 18 -18.61 3.21 -8.89
C GLU A 18 -18.80 2.81 -10.37
N TYR A 19 -17.77 2.23 -10.98
CA TYR A 19 -17.78 1.81 -12.39
C TYR A 19 -18.25 0.37 -12.60
N PHE A 20 -18.69 -0.35 -11.55
CA PHE A 20 -19.04 -1.76 -11.63
C PHE A 20 -20.06 -2.07 -12.74
N GLU A 21 -21.19 -1.37 -12.75
CA GLU A 21 -22.26 -1.60 -13.74
C GLU A 21 -21.78 -1.34 -15.17
N ARG A 22 -20.95 -0.30 -15.36
CA ARG A 22 -20.36 -0.02 -16.67
C ARG A 22 -19.51 -1.19 -17.17
N TRP A 23 -18.62 -1.71 -16.33
CA TRP A 23 -17.71 -2.78 -16.74
C TRP A 23 -18.41 -4.12 -16.89
N LYS A 24 -19.36 -4.42 -16.02
CA LYS A 24 -20.22 -5.61 -16.10
C LYS A 24 -20.96 -5.68 -17.43
N ASN A 25 -21.50 -4.56 -17.91
CA ASN A 25 -22.24 -4.50 -19.18
C ASN A 25 -21.33 -4.53 -20.42
N LEU A 26 -20.03 -4.27 -20.26
CA LEU A 26 -19.06 -4.27 -21.36
C LEU A 26 -18.34 -5.60 -21.55
N THR A 27 -18.28 -6.45 -20.52
CA THR A 27 -17.55 -7.72 -20.59
C THR A 27 -18.40 -8.83 -21.21
N ARG A 28 -17.76 -9.68 -22.02
CA ARG A 28 -18.31 -10.95 -22.50
C ARG A 28 -17.69 -12.17 -21.80
N ALA A 29 -16.76 -11.92 -20.88
CA ALA A 29 -16.07 -12.96 -20.12
C ALA A 29 -16.97 -13.58 -19.06
N LYS A 30 -16.55 -14.74 -18.54
CA LYS A 30 -17.12 -15.27 -17.30
C LYS A 30 -16.87 -14.26 -16.18
N LEU A 31 -17.92 -13.86 -15.50
CA LEU A 31 -17.85 -12.85 -14.46
C LEU A 31 -17.80 -13.51 -13.08
N LEU A 32 -16.81 -13.12 -12.28
CA LEU A 32 -16.81 -13.30 -10.83
C LEU A 32 -16.86 -11.94 -10.16
N THR A 33 -17.72 -11.81 -9.16
CA THR A 33 -17.94 -10.56 -8.42
C THR A 33 -17.35 -10.61 -7.03
N LEU A 34 -16.79 -9.48 -6.59
CA LEU A 34 -16.24 -9.30 -5.24
C LEU A 34 -17.01 -8.20 -4.49
N SER A 35 -17.10 -8.29 -3.17
CA SER A 35 -17.56 -7.16 -2.34
C SER A 35 -17.05 -7.26 -0.90
N LEU A 36 -16.67 -6.13 -0.33
CA LEU A 36 -16.42 -5.93 1.11
C LEU A 36 -17.66 -5.45 1.86
N LYS A 37 -18.74 -5.05 1.16
CA LYS A 37 -19.90 -4.36 1.71
C LYS A 37 -21.20 -5.17 1.62
N GLY A 38 -21.21 -6.29 0.91
CA GLY A 38 -22.42 -7.10 0.74
C GLY A 38 -22.19 -8.36 -0.09
N GLU A 39 -23.29 -8.93 -0.56
CA GLU A 39 -23.31 -10.21 -1.27
C GLU A 39 -22.62 -10.12 -2.64
N ALA A 40 -21.77 -11.10 -2.94
CA ALA A 40 -21.08 -11.29 -4.21
C ALA A 40 -20.68 -12.77 -4.38
N ASP A 41 -20.03 -13.14 -5.49
CA ASP A 41 -19.48 -14.49 -5.64
C ASP A 41 -18.38 -14.77 -4.61
N ILE A 42 -17.59 -13.76 -4.25
CA ILE A 42 -16.63 -13.82 -3.16
C ILE A 42 -16.81 -12.54 -2.34
N TYR A 43 -17.09 -12.68 -1.04
CA TYR A 43 -17.41 -11.51 -0.22
C TYR A 43 -16.86 -11.63 1.19
N PHE A 44 -16.70 -10.49 1.84
CA PHE A 44 -16.27 -10.39 3.21
C PHE A 44 -17.43 -10.02 4.12
N GLN A 45 -17.66 -10.82 5.17
CA GLN A 45 -18.72 -10.59 6.15
C GLN A 45 -18.32 -11.21 7.50
N ASP A 46 -18.60 -10.50 8.60
CA ASP A 46 -18.40 -10.98 9.97
C ASP A 46 -16.98 -11.52 10.26
N GLU A 47 -15.95 -10.87 9.72
CA GLU A 47 -14.53 -11.31 9.79
C GLU A 47 -14.19 -12.60 9.03
N TRP A 48 -15.02 -12.99 8.05
CA TRP A 48 -14.79 -14.14 7.19
C TRP A 48 -14.91 -13.78 5.72
N ILE A 49 -14.05 -14.40 4.92
CA ILE A 49 -14.22 -14.44 3.46
C ILE A 49 -15.09 -15.65 3.13
N TYR A 50 -16.12 -15.40 2.33
CA TYR A 50 -17.01 -16.41 1.77
C TYR A 50 -16.72 -16.56 0.28
N PHE A 51 -16.77 -17.79 -0.21
CA PHE A 51 -16.63 -18.13 -1.62
C PHE A 51 -17.86 -18.92 -2.06
N LYS A 52 -18.66 -18.35 -2.97
CA LYS A 52 -19.94 -18.88 -3.46
C LYS A 52 -20.86 -19.33 -2.32
N GLY A 53 -21.01 -18.47 -1.32
CA GLY A 53 -21.83 -18.70 -0.13
C GLY A 53 -21.24 -19.66 0.91
N LYS A 54 -20.07 -20.26 0.66
CA LYS A 54 -19.37 -21.11 1.63
C LYS A 54 -18.33 -20.31 2.39
N LYS A 55 -18.38 -20.41 3.72
CA LYS A 55 -17.37 -19.82 4.63
C LYS A 55 -16.00 -20.43 4.32
N TRP A 56 -15.00 -19.62 3.98
CA TRP A 56 -13.72 -20.10 3.44
C TRP A 56 -12.53 -19.85 4.38
N ILE A 57 -12.22 -18.59 4.70
CA ILE A 57 -11.06 -18.24 5.53
C ILE A 57 -11.40 -17.07 6.46
N SER A 58 -10.97 -17.14 7.72
CA SER A 58 -11.13 -16.05 8.68
C SER A 58 -10.06 -15.00 8.49
N GLN A 59 -10.42 -13.72 8.66
CA GLN A 59 -9.47 -12.61 8.73
C GLN A 59 -8.38 -12.84 9.79
N ASN A 60 -8.69 -13.55 10.87
CA ASN A 60 -7.75 -13.81 11.95
C ASN A 60 -6.65 -14.81 11.57
N GLU A 61 -6.90 -15.64 10.55
CA GLU A 61 -5.92 -16.59 10.02
C GLU A 61 -4.99 -15.93 9.00
N ILE A 62 -5.40 -14.80 8.42
CA ILE A 62 -4.67 -14.12 7.35
C ILE A 62 -3.48 -13.34 7.96
N PRO A 63 -2.23 -13.61 7.49
CA PRO A 63 -1.06 -12.87 7.94
C PRO A 63 -1.14 -11.37 7.60
N LEU A 64 -1.63 -11.06 6.40
CA LEU A 64 -1.75 -9.69 5.90
C LEU A 64 -2.94 -8.95 6.53
N LYS A 65 -2.65 -7.81 7.17
CA LYS A 65 -3.66 -6.98 7.82
C LYS A 65 -4.30 -5.96 6.87
N GLY A 66 -5.53 -5.55 7.21
CA GLY A 66 -6.28 -4.48 6.52
C GLY A 66 -7.25 -4.97 5.43
N LEU A 67 -8.40 -4.30 5.30
CA LEU A 67 -9.49 -4.66 4.36
C LEU A 67 -9.06 -4.72 2.89
N HIS A 68 -8.10 -3.89 2.51
CA HIS A 68 -7.56 -3.93 1.16
C HIS A 68 -6.79 -5.22 0.85
N ASN A 69 -6.21 -5.87 1.85
CA ASN A 69 -5.52 -7.14 1.67
C ASN A 69 -6.54 -8.26 1.59
N ILE A 70 -7.64 -8.15 2.33
CA ILE A 70 -8.82 -9.00 2.14
C ILE A 70 -9.31 -8.90 0.68
N GLU A 71 -9.49 -7.69 0.14
CA GLU A 71 -9.86 -7.50 -1.27
C GLU A 71 -8.84 -8.13 -2.25
N ASN A 72 -7.54 -7.95 -2.03
CA ASN A 72 -6.50 -8.57 -2.85
C ASN A 72 -6.57 -10.11 -2.79
N ILE A 73 -6.80 -10.67 -1.60
CA ILE A 73 -6.93 -12.12 -1.38
C ILE A 73 -8.16 -12.65 -2.10
N MET A 74 -9.32 -11.99 -1.96
CA MET A 74 -10.55 -12.34 -2.68
C MET A 74 -10.34 -12.30 -4.20
N THR A 75 -9.64 -11.28 -4.69
CA THR A 75 -9.29 -11.16 -6.12
C THR A 75 -8.38 -12.30 -6.57
N GLY A 76 -7.31 -12.60 -5.83
CA GLY A 76 -6.39 -13.70 -6.13
C GLY A 76 -7.08 -15.06 -6.11
N ALA A 77 -7.97 -15.28 -5.13
CA ALA A 77 -8.78 -16.49 -5.02
C ALA A 77 -9.72 -16.67 -6.21
N ALA A 78 -10.32 -15.59 -6.73
CA ALA A 78 -11.15 -15.62 -7.93
C ALA A 78 -10.36 -16.14 -9.14
N PHE A 79 -9.16 -15.59 -9.38
CA PHE A 79 -8.30 -16.03 -10.47
C PHE A 79 -7.80 -17.46 -10.28
N ALA A 80 -7.34 -17.83 -9.09
CA ALA A 80 -6.85 -19.18 -8.80
C ALA A 80 -7.95 -20.24 -8.98
N SER A 81 -9.18 -19.93 -8.54
CA SER A 81 -10.34 -20.81 -8.74
C SER A 81 -10.71 -20.98 -10.21
N PHE A 82 -10.56 -19.94 -11.03
CA PHE A 82 -10.78 -20.04 -12.47
C PHE A 82 -9.79 -20.99 -13.15
N TYR A 83 -8.55 -21.05 -12.64
CA TYR A 83 -7.55 -22.05 -13.04
C TYR A 83 -7.68 -23.39 -12.30
N GLN A 84 -8.85 -23.66 -11.71
CA GLN A 84 -9.21 -24.94 -11.08
C GLN A 84 -8.35 -25.33 -9.87
N MET A 85 -7.66 -24.37 -9.24
CA MET A 85 -7.02 -24.63 -7.95
C MET A 85 -8.07 -24.92 -6.88
N THR A 86 -7.77 -25.87 -6.00
CA THR A 86 -8.66 -26.27 -4.91
C THR A 86 -8.71 -25.19 -3.83
N SER A 87 -9.81 -25.17 -3.06
CA SER A 87 -9.98 -24.22 -1.97
C SER A 87 -8.86 -24.31 -0.92
N ASP A 88 -8.32 -25.50 -0.69
CA ASP A 88 -7.23 -25.74 0.26
C ASP A 88 -5.88 -25.26 -0.27
N GLU A 89 -5.57 -25.47 -1.55
CA GLU A 89 -4.35 -24.95 -2.18
C GLU A 89 -4.31 -23.42 -2.13
N ILE A 90 -5.43 -22.78 -2.46
CA ILE A 90 -5.54 -21.31 -2.41
C ILE A 90 -5.41 -20.83 -0.96
N ARG A 91 -6.05 -21.53 0.00
CA ARG A 91 -5.96 -21.18 1.42
C ARG A 91 -4.52 -21.28 1.93
N ASN A 92 -3.80 -22.35 1.61
CA ASN A 92 -2.41 -22.52 2.01
C ASN A 92 -1.51 -21.42 1.43
N ALA A 93 -1.68 -21.08 0.15
CA ALA A 93 -0.94 -19.97 -0.46
C ALA A 93 -1.20 -18.63 0.26
N VAL A 94 -2.43 -18.36 0.68
CA VAL A 94 -2.78 -17.16 1.45
C VAL A 94 -2.11 -17.15 2.83
N LEU A 95 -2.07 -18.29 3.52
CA LEU A 95 -1.44 -18.41 4.84
C LEU A 95 0.09 -18.31 4.79
N GLU A 96 0.71 -18.76 3.70
CA GLU A 96 2.17 -18.70 3.52
C GLU A 96 2.66 -17.33 2.99
N PHE A 97 1.76 -16.53 2.41
CA PHE A 97 2.13 -15.27 1.79
C PHE A 97 2.49 -14.20 2.84
N LYS A 98 3.78 -13.90 2.95
CA LYS A 98 4.34 -12.92 3.89
C LYS A 98 4.22 -11.46 3.44
N GLY A 99 3.55 -11.20 2.32
CA GLY A 99 3.50 -9.89 1.69
C GLY A 99 4.63 -9.66 0.69
N LEU A 100 4.70 -8.45 0.15
CA LEU A 100 5.73 -8.05 -0.80
C LEU A 100 6.77 -7.20 -0.08
N SER A 101 8.06 -7.46 -0.34
CA SER A 101 9.12 -6.54 0.08
C SER A 101 8.81 -5.12 -0.39
N HIS A 102 9.21 -4.14 0.42
CA HIS A 102 9.01 -2.71 0.17
C HIS A 102 7.55 -2.24 0.14
N ARG A 103 6.61 -3.05 0.65
CA ARG A 103 5.20 -2.67 0.86
C ARG A 103 4.86 -2.69 2.35
N CYS A 104 4.96 -1.54 3.01
CA CYS A 104 4.85 -1.41 4.47
C CYS A 104 5.70 -2.47 5.23
N GLU A 105 6.90 -2.75 4.71
CA GLU A 105 7.84 -3.73 5.27
C GLU A 105 8.54 -3.14 6.49
N SER A 106 8.65 -3.88 7.59
CA SER A 106 9.49 -3.44 8.72
C SER A 106 10.96 -3.40 8.31
N ALA A 107 11.60 -2.24 8.43
CA ALA A 107 13.02 -2.02 8.20
C ALA A 107 13.86 -2.17 9.48
N GLY A 108 13.23 -2.53 10.60
CA GLY A 108 13.85 -2.68 11.91
C GLY A 108 13.32 -1.68 12.94
N GLU A 109 13.90 -1.76 14.13
CA GLU A 109 13.63 -0.87 15.25
C GLU A 109 14.96 -0.41 15.84
N LYS A 110 15.06 0.89 16.18
CA LYS A 110 16.25 1.45 16.84
C LYS A 110 15.82 2.51 17.85
N ASN A 111 16.32 2.43 19.08
CA ASN A 111 16.00 3.39 20.15
C ASN A 111 14.49 3.56 20.39
N GLY A 112 13.74 2.47 20.25
CA GLY A 112 12.28 2.46 20.36
C GLY A 112 11.55 3.11 19.18
N ILE A 113 12.25 3.48 18.10
CA ILE A 113 11.68 4.04 16.87
C ILE A 113 11.47 2.89 15.88
N HIS A 114 10.26 2.76 15.34
CA HIS A 114 9.95 1.79 14.30
C HIS A 114 10.23 2.37 12.91
N PHE A 115 10.85 1.58 12.03
CA PHE A 115 11.13 2.00 10.65
C PHE A 115 10.30 1.17 9.68
N ILE A 116 9.54 1.83 8.82
CA ILE A 116 8.69 1.18 7.81
C ILE A 116 9.16 1.58 6.42
N ASN A 117 9.51 0.57 5.63
CA ASN A 117 9.85 0.67 4.22
C ASN A 117 8.63 0.39 3.35
N ASP A 118 8.03 1.46 2.83
CA ASP A 118 6.97 1.43 1.83
C ASP A 118 7.45 2.09 0.51
N SER A 119 8.72 1.85 0.12
CA SER A 119 9.31 2.43 -1.10
C SER A 119 8.50 2.13 -2.37
N LYS A 120 7.70 1.05 -2.38
CA LYS A 120 6.80 0.71 -3.50
C LYS A 120 5.60 1.65 -3.63
N ALA A 121 5.30 2.49 -2.62
CA ALA A 121 4.30 3.54 -2.70
C ALA A 121 4.74 4.65 -3.66
N THR A 122 4.50 4.43 -4.96
CA THR A 122 4.83 5.36 -6.04
C THR A 122 3.63 6.16 -6.54
N THR A 123 2.56 6.21 -5.74
CA THR A 123 1.31 6.95 -5.97
C THR A 123 0.79 7.55 -4.65
N VAL A 124 -0.01 8.61 -4.74
CA VAL A 124 -0.61 9.29 -3.57
C VAL A 124 -1.54 8.35 -2.79
N GLN A 125 -2.32 7.53 -3.47
CA GLN A 125 -3.24 6.58 -2.85
C GLN A 125 -2.51 5.48 -2.05
N ALA A 126 -1.30 5.09 -2.49
CA ALA A 126 -0.48 4.17 -1.71
C ALA A 126 -0.03 4.82 -0.38
N VAL A 127 0.31 6.11 -0.40
CA VAL A 127 0.66 6.85 0.82
C VAL A 127 -0.52 7.00 1.78
N MET A 128 -1.71 7.35 1.27
CA MET A 128 -2.94 7.42 2.09
C MET A 128 -3.18 6.10 2.84
N LYS A 129 -2.93 4.99 2.16
CA LYS A 129 -3.10 3.65 2.68
C LYS A 129 -2.08 3.31 3.76
N ALA A 130 -0.82 3.66 3.55
CA ALA A 130 0.23 3.53 4.56
C ALA A 130 -0.12 4.36 5.82
N LEU A 131 -0.54 5.61 5.65
CA LEU A 131 -0.97 6.50 6.74
C LEU A 131 -2.22 5.98 7.47
N SER A 132 -3.12 5.29 6.77
CA SER A 132 -4.32 4.70 7.36
C SER A 132 -3.98 3.52 8.26
N CYS A 133 -2.95 2.73 7.91
CA CYS A 133 -2.52 1.56 8.66
C CYS A 133 -1.50 1.87 9.77
N ALA A 134 -0.74 2.96 9.65
CA ALA A 134 0.25 3.35 10.65
C ALA A 134 -0.39 3.98 11.90
N GLU A 135 0.27 3.76 13.04
CA GLU A 135 -0.07 4.38 14.32
C GLU A 135 0.35 5.85 14.37
N LYS A 136 0.03 6.57 15.46
CA LYS A 136 0.39 7.98 15.64
C LYS A 136 1.91 8.17 15.82
N GLY A 137 2.40 9.40 15.65
CA GLY A 137 3.83 9.72 15.81
C GLY A 137 4.65 9.49 14.54
N ILE A 138 4.04 9.70 13.37
CA ILE A 138 4.67 9.39 12.09
C ILE A 138 5.61 10.52 11.67
N VAL A 139 6.87 10.19 11.39
CA VAL A 139 7.79 11.02 10.61
C VAL A 139 7.80 10.47 9.17
N LEU A 140 7.12 11.19 8.27
CA LEU A 140 6.84 10.74 6.91
C LEU A 140 7.90 11.27 5.92
N ILE A 141 8.41 10.41 5.05
CA ILE A 141 9.33 10.78 3.96
C ILE A 141 8.58 10.71 2.63
N LEU A 142 8.47 11.86 1.94
CA LEU A 142 7.82 12.03 0.64
C LEU A 142 8.81 12.49 -0.43
N GLY A 143 8.62 12.06 -1.67
CA GLY A 143 9.32 12.60 -2.82
C GLY A 143 10.03 11.59 -3.71
N GLY A 144 10.71 12.11 -4.74
CA GLY A 144 11.32 11.35 -5.82
C GLY A 144 11.10 12.04 -7.16
N SER A 145 10.87 11.25 -8.22
CA SER A 145 10.66 11.72 -9.59
C SER A 145 9.20 12.06 -9.88
N ASP A 146 8.99 13.12 -10.67
CA ASP A 146 7.67 13.69 -10.93
C ASP A 146 6.80 12.82 -11.83
N LYS A 147 5.54 12.65 -11.42
CA LYS A 147 4.46 12.01 -12.18
C LYS A 147 3.25 12.93 -12.35
N ASN A 148 3.40 14.22 -12.04
CA ASN A 148 2.33 15.21 -11.98
C ASN A 148 1.14 14.75 -11.12
N LEU A 149 1.44 14.24 -9.93
CA LEU A 149 0.43 13.83 -8.97
C LEU A 149 0.04 14.98 -8.05
N ASP A 150 -1.21 14.98 -7.60
CA ASP A 150 -1.72 15.96 -6.63
C ASP A 150 -1.57 15.44 -5.20
N PHE A 151 -0.61 16.00 -4.47
CA PHE A 151 -0.34 15.63 -3.07
C PHE A 151 -1.27 16.33 -2.07
N SER A 152 -2.11 17.28 -2.50
CA SER A 152 -3.06 17.96 -1.62
C SER A 152 -4.12 17.00 -1.05
N GLU A 153 -4.37 15.88 -1.74
CA GLU A 153 -5.28 14.82 -1.27
C GLU A 153 -4.79 14.15 0.03
N LEU A 154 -3.51 14.30 0.41
CA LEU A 154 -2.98 13.75 1.66
C LEU A 154 -3.32 14.59 2.89
N ASN A 155 -3.72 15.85 2.72
CA ASN A 155 -3.97 16.79 3.82
C ASN A 155 -4.89 16.25 4.93
N PRO A 156 -6.00 15.55 4.61
CA PRO A 156 -6.87 14.98 5.63
C PRO A 156 -6.21 13.88 6.50
N TYR A 157 -5.13 13.27 6.03
CA TYR A 157 -4.47 12.14 6.69
C TYR A 157 -3.37 12.54 7.67
N PHE A 158 -2.96 13.82 7.69
CA PHE A 158 -1.86 14.28 8.55
C PHE A 158 -2.30 14.52 9.99
N SER A 159 -3.49 15.10 10.18
CA SER A 159 -3.96 15.55 11.50
C SER A 159 -4.03 14.40 12.51
N GLY A 160 -3.42 14.60 13.69
CA GLY A 160 -3.42 13.63 14.79
C GLY A 160 -2.55 12.39 14.59
N LYS A 161 -1.91 12.22 13.42
CA LYS A 161 -1.06 11.06 13.11
C LYS A 161 0.38 11.44 12.78
N VAL A 162 0.55 12.41 11.88
CA VAL A 162 1.85 12.82 11.37
C VAL A 162 2.45 13.90 12.27
N LYS A 163 3.68 13.67 12.71
CA LYS A 163 4.47 14.58 13.54
C LYS A 163 5.32 15.51 12.68
N LYS A 164 5.93 14.98 11.62
CA LYS A 164 6.80 15.71 10.71
C LYS A 164 6.76 15.12 9.30
N ILE A 165 6.90 15.97 8.28
CA ILE A 165 7.06 15.54 6.89
C ILE A 165 8.41 16.00 6.35
N ILE A 166 9.17 15.07 5.79
CA ILE A 166 10.42 15.34 5.09
C ILE A 166 10.17 15.13 3.59
N CYS A 167 10.28 16.21 2.81
CA CYS A 167 10.18 16.17 1.37
C CYS A 167 11.58 16.11 0.74
N TYR A 168 11.79 15.25 -0.26
CA TYR A 168 13.08 15.12 -0.95
C TYR A 168 12.89 14.91 -2.46
N GLY A 169 14.00 14.85 -3.20
CA GLY A 169 13.99 14.51 -4.62
C GLY A 169 13.40 15.59 -5.53
N GLU A 170 13.40 15.35 -6.84
CA GLU A 170 12.95 16.32 -7.84
C GLU A 170 11.60 16.98 -7.48
N THR A 171 10.67 16.22 -6.90
CA THR A 171 9.35 16.69 -6.49
C THR A 171 9.27 17.35 -5.11
N GLY A 172 10.33 17.31 -4.30
CA GLY A 172 10.27 17.69 -2.88
C GLY A 172 9.70 19.09 -2.63
N LYS A 173 10.15 20.09 -3.41
CA LYS A 173 9.62 21.45 -3.34
C LYS A 173 8.13 21.53 -3.72
N LYS A 174 7.76 20.94 -4.86
CA LYS A 174 6.38 20.92 -5.37
C LYS A 174 5.42 20.25 -4.38
N ILE A 175 5.82 19.12 -3.80
CA ILE A 175 5.04 18.43 -2.75
C ILE A 175 4.86 19.33 -1.53
N SER A 176 5.95 19.95 -1.04
CA SER A 176 5.90 20.85 0.11
C SER A 176 4.94 22.02 -0.09
N GLU A 177 4.85 22.55 -1.31
CA GLU A 177 3.94 23.64 -1.68
C GLU A 177 2.47 23.18 -1.77
N MET A 178 2.20 21.94 -2.19
CA MET A 178 0.85 21.38 -2.29
C MET A 178 0.24 20.95 -0.96
N ILE A 179 1.07 20.52 0.00
CA ILE A 179 0.60 20.02 1.29
C ILE A 179 0.44 21.15 2.32
N CYS A 180 -0.70 21.17 3.01
CA CYS A 180 -1.05 22.09 4.08
C CYS A 180 -0.66 21.49 5.45
N PHE A 181 0.64 21.27 5.65
CA PHE A 181 1.21 20.83 6.92
C PHE A 181 2.30 21.80 7.37
N GLU A 182 2.31 22.19 8.65
CA GLU A 182 3.23 23.22 9.17
C GLU A 182 4.62 22.65 9.41
N ASN A 183 4.73 21.51 10.09
CA ASN A 183 6.00 20.88 10.42
C ASN A 183 6.54 20.04 9.26
N LYS A 184 6.87 20.70 8.15
CA LYS A 184 7.47 20.08 6.96
C LYS A 184 8.82 20.72 6.62
N GLU A 185 9.72 19.94 6.05
CA GLU A 185 11.05 20.38 5.66
C GLU A 185 11.44 19.74 4.34
N ILE A 186 12.16 20.48 3.49
CA ILE A 186 12.70 19.96 2.23
C ILE A 186 14.18 19.64 2.44
N VAL A 187 14.59 18.40 2.19
CA VAL A 187 15.94 17.90 2.48
C VAL A 187 16.49 17.13 1.27
N TYR A 188 17.78 17.34 0.97
CA TYR A 188 18.50 16.68 -0.12
C TYR A 188 19.92 16.34 0.30
N PRO A 189 20.51 15.21 -0.17
CA PRO A 189 19.90 14.14 -0.97
C PRO A 189 19.03 13.17 -0.12
N PHE A 190 18.52 12.09 -0.73
CA PHE A 190 17.69 11.07 -0.04
C PHE A 190 18.27 10.61 1.31
N ASP A 191 19.58 10.36 1.36
CA ASP A 191 20.24 9.90 2.58
C ASP A 191 20.06 10.89 3.74
N GLU A 192 20.28 12.18 3.49
CA GLU A 192 20.07 13.25 4.48
C GLU A 192 18.61 13.36 4.91
N ALA A 193 17.66 13.12 3.99
CA ALA A 193 16.24 13.09 4.33
C ALA A 193 15.92 11.95 5.32
N VAL A 194 16.53 10.78 5.14
CA VAL A 194 16.41 9.65 6.08
C VAL A 194 17.07 9.98 7.42
N LEU A 195 18.25 10.61 7.43
CA LEU A 195 18.91 11.02 8.67
C LEU A 195 18.09 12.06 9.43
N LYS A 196 17.54 13.06 8.73
CA LYS A 196 16.69 14.08 9.34
C LYS A 196 15.40 13.47 9.89
N ALA A 197 14.85 12.47 9.21
CA ALA A 197 13.70 11.73 9.72
C ALA A 197 14.03 10.99 11.01
N PHE A 198 15.18 10.32 11.07
CA PHE A 198 15.70 9.67 12.28
C PHE A 198 15.83 10.66 13.44
N GLN A 199 16.48 11.80 13.22
CA GLN A 199 16.69 12.85 14.24
C GLN A 199 15.39 13.51 14.73
N SER A 200 14.31 13.43 13.95
CA SER A 200 13.02 14.03 14.30
C SER A 200 12.11 13.06 15.06
N ALA A 201 12.43 11.76 15.06
CA ALA A 201 11.69 10.71 15.73
C ALA A 201 12.21 10.48 17.16
N VAL A 202 11.32 10.08 18.06
CA VAL A 202 11.64 9.68 19.44
C VAL A 202 11.08 8.28 19.71
N SER A 203 11.47 7.64 20.82
CA SER A 203 10.92 6.34 21.21
C SER A 203 9.39 6.33 21.16
N GLY A 204 8.80 5.34 20.47
CA GLY A 204 7.37 5.22 20.19
C GLY A 204 6.92 5.83 18.87
N ASP A 205 7.75 6.64 18.21
CA ASP A 205 7.46 7.17 16.87
C ASP A 205 7.72 6.12 15.77
N THR A 206 7.18 6.39 14.58
CA THR A 206 7.43 5.61 13.37
C THR A 206 8.04 6.49 12.28
N VAL A 207 9.20 6.09 11.73
CA VAL A 207 9.74 6.67 10.50
C VAL A 207 9.20 5.87 9.31
N LEU A 208 8.38 6.52 8.48
CA LEU A 208 7.71 5.90 7.33
C LEU A 208 8.29 6.43 6.03
N LEU A 209 9.01 5.57 5.29
CA LEU A 209 9.32 5.82 3.89
C LEU A 209 8.12 5.44 3.04
N SER A 210 7.32 6.42 2.60
CA SER A 210 6.17 6.20 1.72
C SER A 210 6.13 7.32 0.67
N PRO A 211 7.00 7.26 -0.36
CA PRO A 211 7.43 8.43 -1.13
C PRO A 211 6.35 9.08 -1.99
N GLY A 212 5.31 8.35 -2.40
CA GLY A 212 4.27 8.84 -3.32
C GLY A 212 4.75 9.08 -4.76
N CYS A 213 6.05 8.93 -5.03
CA CYS A 213 6.70 9.20 -6.31
C CYS A 213 7.52 7.99 -6.80
N ALA A 214 7.80 7.96 -8.10
CA ALA A 214 8.84 7.09 -8.66
C ALA A 214 10.22 7.47 -8.08
N SER A 215 11.20 6.58 -8.22
CA SER A 215 12.54 6.75 -7.64
C SER A 215 13.61 7.19 -8.65
N PHE A 216 13.23 7.39 -9.91
CA PHE A 216 14.16 7.52 -11.05
C PHE A 216 15.03 8.78 -11.05
N ASP A 217 14.75 9.74 -10.17
CA ASP A 217 15.56 10.93 -9.98
C ASP A 217 16.90 10.63 -9.30
N GLN A 218 16.95 9.60 -8.43
CA GLN A 218 18.13 9.25 -7.63
C GLN A 218 18.47 7.75 -7.63
N PHE A 219 17.57 6.88 -8.10
CA PHE A 219 17.70 5.42 -8.05
C PHE A 219 17.20 4.75 -9.33
N LYS A 220 17.74 3.59 -9.67
CA LYS A 220 17.31 2.78 -10.82
C LYS A 220 15.95 2.14 -10.61
N SER A 221 15.53 1.91 -9.37
CA SER A 221 14.22 1.33 -9.05
C SER A 221 13.77 1.62 -7.61
N PHE A 222 12.51 1.31 -7.31
CA PHE A 222 11.99 1.49 -5.95
C PHE A 222 12.61 0.48 -4.97
N GLU A 223 13.04 -0.69 -5.46
CA GLU A 223 13.78 -1.68 -4.69
C GLU A 223 15.13 -1.10 -4.25
N GLU A 224 15.89 -0.45 -5.15
CA GLU A 224 17.17 0.17 -4.80
C GLU A 224 17.00 1.27 -3.74
N ARG A 225 15.98 2.13 -3.88
CA ARG A 225 15.62 3.12 -2.86
C ARG A 225 15.27 2.46 -1.52
N GLY A 226 14.48 1.38 -1.56
CA GLY A 226 14.05 0.64 -0.38
C GLY A 226 15.21 -0.07 0.33
N GLU A 227 16.16 -0.61 -0.42
CA GLU A 227 17.39 -1.20 0.12
C GLU A 227 18.31 -0.11 0.69
N ARG A 228 18.41 1.06 0.04
CA ARG A 228 19.17 2.20 0.60
C ARG A 228 18.59 2.64 1.94
N PHE A 229 17.27 2.72 2.06
CA PHE A 229 16.60 3.02 3.33
C PHE A 229 16.95 1.99 4.42
N LYS A 230 16.79 0.69 4.13
CA LYS A 230 17.16 -0.38 5.09
C LYS A 230 18.64 -0.33 5.47
N TYR A 231 19.51 -0.06 4.51
CA TYR A 231 20.94 0.11 4.75
C TYR A 231 21.20 1.27 5.71
N LEU A 232 20.59 2.44 5.49
CA LEU A 232 20.75 3.61 6.35
C LEU A 232 20.21 3.33 7.76
N VAL A 233 19.02 2.73 7.88
CA VAL A 233 18.45 2.34 9.19
C VAL A 233 19.38 1.40 9.95
N LYS A 234 19.94 0.39 9.27
CA LYS A 234 20.84 -0.60 9.89
C LYS A 234 22.19 0.00 10.29
N ASN A 235 22.76 0.88 9.47
CA ASN A 235 24.13 1.36 9.62
C ASN A 235 24.23 2.78 10.19
N HIS A 236 23.12 3.42 10.55
CA HIS A 236 23.21 4.62 11.36
C HIS A 236 23.79 4.17 12.71
N ALA A 237 25.07 4.47 12.97
CA ALA A 237 25.68 4.35 14.29
C ALA A 237 25.22 5.55 15.12
N GLU A 238 25.01 5.33 16.41
CA GLU A 238 24.63 6.39 17.37
C GLU A 238 25.62 7.54 17.39
#